data_AF-A0A927F2Y3-F1
#
_entry.id   AF-A0A927F2Y3-F1
#
_cell.length_a   1.000
_cell.length_b   1.000
_cell.length_c   1.000
_cell.angle_alpha   90.00
_cell.angle_beta   90.00
_cell.angle_gamma   90.00
#
_symmetry.space_group_name_H-M   'P 1'
#
loop_
_entity.id
_entity.type
_entity.pdbx_description
1 polymer ?
#
loop_
_entity_poly.entity_id
_entity_poly.type
_entity_poly.pdbx_seq_one_letter_code
_entity_poly.pdbx_strand_id
1 'polypeptide(L)'
;MYTDPNHAFLASVEQRLAADGCAPRWDDWGGAPVLVGRRTEFQWGWMATKLHLFTVATAVPEITLPLVERFTQDAMAYAKQHRGSMVTDFRNGAAVFPVLVSPRVERAATAWAEQDQRSRLSCFARPVVVDTTHGYLGYFRGSAVMGLIYSDHLVRKAAQYFHPQPPHPQHPHPHAPR
;
A
#
# COMPACT_ATOMS: atom_id res chain seq x y z
N MET A 1 -20.88 -17.06 -10.68
CA MET A 1 -19.60 -16.42 -11.07
C MET A 1 -18.67 -16.49 -9.86
N TYR A 2 -17.52 -17.15 -9.99
CA TYR A 2 -16.49 -17.16 -8.95
C TYR A 2 -15.64 -15.90 -9.14
N THR A 3 -15.76 -14.94 -8.22
CA THR A 3 -14.88 -13.76 -8.23
C THR A 3 -13.49 -14.24 -7.81
N ASP A 4 -12.49 -14.03 -8.67
CA ASP A 4 -11.09 -14.29 -8.31
C ASP A 4 -10.76 -13.58 -6.98
N PRO A 5 -10.33 -14.32 -5.93
CA PRO A 5 -9.97 -13.74 -4.63
C PRO A 5 -8.98 -12.58 -4.73
N ASN A 6 -8.06 -12.62 -5.70
CA ASN A 6 -7.09 -11.54 -5.91
C ASN A 6 -7.78 -10.26 -6.40
N HIS A 7 -8.67 -10.39 -7.39
CA HIS A 7 -9.45 -9.26 -7.90
C HIS A 7 -10.41 -8.72 -6.85
N ALA A 8 -11.05 -9.58 -6.06
CA ALA A 8 -11.90 -9.16 -4.94
C ALA A 8 -11.10 -8.37 -3.90
N PHE A 9 -9.89 -8.83 -3.56
CA PHE A 9 -9.00 -8.11 -2.67
C PHE A 9 -8.62 -6.74 -3.24
N LEU A 10 -8.16 -6.67 -4.50
CA LEU A 10 -7.78 -5.40 -5.13
C LEU A 10 -8.96 -4.42 -5.27
N ALA A 11 -10.17 -4.90 -5.61
CA ALA A 11 -11.37 -4.06 -5.63
C ALA A 11 -11.69 -3.49 -4.24
N SER A 12 -11.48 -4.28 -3.17
CA SER A 12 -11.66 -3.79 -1.81
C SER A 12 -10.59 -2.76 -1.41
N VAL A 13 -9.34 -2.93 -1.89
CA VAL A 13 -8.26 -1.94 -1.71
C VAL A 13 -8.61 -0.66 -2.44
N GLU A 14 -9.08 -0.74 -3.68
CA GLU A 14 -9.53 0.41 -4.48
C GLU A 14 -10.62 1.20 -3.74
N GLN A 15 -11.65 0.51 -3.21
CA GLN A 15 -12.71 1.17 -2.44
C GLN A 15 -12.16 1.89 -1.20
N ARG A 16 -11.25 1.26 -0.44
CA ARG A 16 -10.64 1.87 0.76
C ARG A 16 -9.74 3.05 0.41
N LEU A 17 -8.99 2.96 -0.69
CA LEU A 17 -8.21 4.07 -1.24
C LEU A 17 -9.12 5.23 -1.69
N ALA A 18 -10.22 4.95 -2.39
CA ALA A 18 -11.18 5.97 -2.82
C ALA A 18 -11.83 6.67 -1.62
N ALA A 19 -12.27 5.90 -0.61
CA ALA A 19 -12.85 6.42 0.63
C ALA A 19 -11.87 7.29 1.41
N ASP A 20 -10.57 7.04 1.28
CA ASP A 20 -9.51 7.83 1.90
C ASP A 20 -9.02 9.01 1.03
N GLY A 21 -9.62 9.23 -0.15
CA GLY A 21 -9.29 10.34 -1.05
C GLY A 21 -8.01 10.12 -1.87
N CYS A 22 -7.59 8.87 -2.07
CA CYS A 22 -6.39 8.52 -2.83
C CYS A 22 -6.59 8.49 -4.36
N ALA A 23 -7.77 8.89 -4.88
CA ALA A 23 -8.10 8.91 -6.32
C ALA A 23 -7.54 7.70 -7.10
N PRO A 24 -7.92 6.46 -6.72
CA PRO A 24 -7.36 5.26 -7.32
C PRO A 24 -7.70 5.17 -8.81
N ARG A 25 -6.77 4.61 -9.57
CA ARG A 25 -6.92 4.34 -11.01
C ARG A 25 -6.24 3.03 -11.39
N TRP A 26 -6.69 2.42 -12.46
CA TRP A 26 -6.05 1.25 -13.05
C TRP A 26 -5.18 1.67 -14.22
N ASP A 27 -3.89 1.31 -14.14
CA ASP A 27 -2.89 1.49 -15.19
C ASP A 27 -2.53 0.14 -15.81
N ASP A 28 -2.00 0.16 -17.04
CA ASP A 28 -1.37 -1.02 -17.66
C ASP A 28 0.15 -0.90 -17.57
N TRP A 29 0.79 -1.87 -16.92
CA TRP A 29 2.25 -1.95 -16.83
C TRP A 29 2.72 -3.16 -17.62
N GLY A 30 2.89 -2.98 -18.94
CA GLY A 30 3.40 -4.04 -19.82
C GLY A 30 2.43 -5.21 -19.96
N GLY A 31 1.12 -4.93 -20.05
CA GLY A 31 0.06 -5.93 -20.13
C GLY A 31 -0.48 -6.41 -18.78
N ALA A 32 0.09 -5.93 -17.66
CA ALA A 32 -0.40 -6.24 -16.32
C ALA A 32 -1.25 -5.08 -15.76
N PRO A 33 -2.48 -5.33 -15.30
CA PRO A 33 -3.29 -4.31 -14.64
C PRO A 33 -2.70 -3.96 -13.27
N VAL A 34 -2.47 -2.67 -13.03
CA VAL A 34 -1.89 -2.14 -11.78
C VAL A 34 -2.81 -1.07 -11.21
N LEU A 35 -3.33 -1.32 -10.02
CA LEU A 35 -4.08 -0.34 -9.24
C LEU A 35 -3.12 0.65 -8.62
N VAL A 36 -3.30 1.93 -8.91
CA VAL A 36 -2.50 3.02 -8.37
C VAL A 36 -3.38 4.00 -7.60
N GLY A 37 -3.12 4.14 -6.30
CA GLY A 37 -3.66 5.21 -5.46
C GLY A 37 -2.59 6.22 -5.10
N ARG A 38 -2.94 7.50 -5.04
CA ARG A 38 -2.04 8.59 -4.64
C ARG A 38 -2.73 9.55 -3.68
N ARG A 39 -2.05 9.90 -2.61
CA ARG A 39 -2.46 10.98 -1.70
C ARG A 39 -1.27 11.87 -1.37
N THR A 40 -1.52 13.17 -1.20
CA THR A 40 -0.54 14.08 -0.60
C THR A 40 -1.09 14.51 0.74
N GLU A 41 -0.29 14.34 1.78
CA GLU A 41 -0.66 14.64 3.17
C GLU A 41 0.31 15.64 3.77
N PHE A 42 -0.18 16.47 4.67
CA PHE A 42 0.62 17.41 5.45
C PHE A 42 0.17 17.30 6.89
N GLN A 43 1.13 17.23 7.81
CA GLN A 43 0.85 17.29 9.25
C GLN A 43 1.87 18.21 9.91
N TRP A 44 1.42 19.04 10.85
CA TRP A 44 2.30 19.94 11.61
C TRP A 44 3.41 19.18 12.36
N GLY A 45 3.10 17.97 12.83
CA GLY A 45 4.06 17.07 13.48
C GLY A 45 5.19 16.56 12.57
N TRP A 46 5.09 16.77 11.26
CA TRP A 46 6.14 16.41 10.28
C TRP A 46 7.09 17.58 9.99
N MET A 47 7.27 18.53 10.91
CA MET A 47 8.17 19.68 10.72
C MET A 47 7.83 20.49 9.44
N ALA A 48 6.53 20.62 9.16
CA ALA A 48 5.99 21.26 7.96
C ALA A 48 6.43 20.63 6.61
N THR A 49 6.79 19.35 6.60
CA THR A 49 6.96 18.60 5.35
C THR A 49 5.65 18.03 4.84
N LYS A 50 5.57 17.78 3.52
CA LYS A 50 4.49 17.00 2.91
C LYS A 50 4.95 15.57 2.66
N LEU A 51 4.00 14.65 2.73
CA LEU A 51 4.19 13.26 2.34
C LEU A 51 3.38 12.97 1.08
N HIS A 52 4.06 12.60 0.00
CA HIS A 52 3.42 12.00 -1.17
C HIS A 52 3.37 10.49 -0.96
N LEU A 53 2.18 9.97 -0.67
CA LEU A 53 1.94 8.56 -0.48
C LEU A 53 1.38 7.94 -1.77
N PHE A 54 1.99 6.84 -2.19
CA PHE A 54 1.56 6.02 -3.30
C PHE A 54 1.19 4.62 -2.82
N THR A 55 0.17 4.03 -3.39
CA THR A 55 -0.10 2.59 -3.31
C THR A 55 -0.10 2.08 -4.74
N VAL A 56 0.73 1.08 -5.02
CA VAL A 56 0.89 0.47 -6.35
C VAL A 56 0.67 -1.02 -6.16
N ALA A 57 -0.45 -1.53 -6.66
CA ALA A 57 -0.94 -2.86 -6.33
C ALA A 57 -1.27 -3.67 -7.58
N THR A 58 -0.87 -4.93 -7.62
CA THR A 58 -1.20 -5.84 -8.72
C THR A 58 -1.34 -7.29 -8.24
N ALA A 59 -2.09 -8.08 -9.00
CA ALA A 59 -2.25 -9.51 -8.78
C ALA A 59 -1.28 -10.28 -9.67
N VAL A 60 -0.62 -11.29 -9.11
CA VAL A 60 0.32 -12.16 -9.84
C VAL A 60 0.04 -13.63 -9.53
N PRO A 61 0.34 -14.56 -10.46
CA PRO A 61 0.11 -15.98 -10.23
C PRO A 61 0.91 -16.54 -9.04
N GLU A 62 2.09 -15.99 -8.78
CA GLU A 62 2.98 -16.39 -7.69
C GLU A 62 3.90 -15.23 -7.29
N ILE A 63 4.11 -15.05 -5.99
CA ILE A 63 5.03 -14.07 -5.43
C ILE A 63 6.33 -14.75 -5.04
N THR A 64 7.40 -14.43 -5.77
CA THR A 64 8.76 -14.87 -5.49
C THR A 64 9.60 -13.73 -4.93
N LEU A 65 10.74 -14.05 -4.30
CA LEU A 65 11.65 -13.03 -3.79
C LEU A 65 12.14 -12.06 -4.91
N PRO A 66 12.63 -12.54 -6.08
CA PRO A 66 13.05 -11.63 -7.16
C PRO A 66 11.92 -10.72 -7.66
N LEU A 67 10.68 -11.22 -7.66
CA LEU A 67 9.53 -10.45 -8.10
C LEU A 67 9.19 -9.32 -7.13
N VAL A 68 9.15 -9.58 -5.82
CA VAL A 68 8.85 -8.53 -4.83
C VAL A 68 9.94 -7.46 -4.80
N GLU A 69 11.21 -7.85 -4.97
CA GLU A 69 12.32 -6.90 -5.09
C GLU A 69 12.17 -6.01 -6.33
N ARG A 70 11.93 -6.63 -7.48
CA ARG A 70 11.78 -5.92 -8.75
C ARG A 70 10.59 -4.98 -8.74
N PHE A 71 9.43 -5.48 -8.33
CA PHE A 71 8.20 -4.68 -8.27
C PHE A 71 8.33 -3.52 -7.27
N THR A 72 9.03 -3.73 -6.15
CA THR A 72 9.35 -2.64 -5.22
C THR A 72 10.16 -1.54 -5.89
N GLN A 73 11.18 -1.90 -6.68
CA GLN A 73 12.00 -0.93 -7.41
C GLN A 73 11.19 -0.17 -8.48
N ASP A 74 10.35 -0.88 -9.24
CA ASP A 74 9.51 -0.28 -10.28
C ASP A 74 8.47 0.68 -9.65
N ALA A 75 7.84 0.29 -8.54
CA ALA A 75 6.92 1.14 -7.78
C ALA A 75 7.59 2.40 -7.21
N MET A 76 8.83 2.29 -6.71
CA MET A 76 9.62 3.43 -6.27
C MET A 76 9.98 4.38 -7.42
N ALA A 77 10.34 3.82 -8.58
CA ALA A 77 10.63 4.61 -9.78
C ALA A 77 9.39 5.37 -10.25
N TYR A 78 8.24 4.70 -10.28
CA TYR A 78 6.94 5.32 -10.56
C TYR A 78 6.62 6.44 -9.57
N ALA A 79 6.68 6.19 -8.26
CA ALA A 79 6.41 7.21 -7.24
C ALA A 79 7.32 8.43 -7.41
N LYS A 80 8.59 8.23 -7.76
CA LYS A 80 9.54 9.31 -8.04
C LYS A 80 9.15 10.14 -9.27
N GLN A 81 8.72 9.51 -10.36
CA GLN A 81 8.30 10.21 -11.57
C GLN A 81 6.99 11.00 -11.36
N HIS A 82 6.12 10.49 -10.49
CA HIS A 82 4.77 11.04 -10.30
C HIS A 82 4.62 11.94 -9.06
N ARG A 83 5.63 12.10 -8.19
CA ARG A 83 5.55 12.95 -6.99
C ARG A 83 5.43 14.46 -7.25
N GLY A 84 5.43 14.90 -8.51
CA GLY A 84 5.31 16.31 -8.92
C GLY A 84 6.65 16.95 -9.30
N SER A 85 6.60 18.11 -9.96
CA SER A 85 7.72 18.72 -10.71
C SER A 85 8.83 19.39 -9.87
N MET A 86 8.77 19.42 -8.55
CA MET A 86 9.85 20.03 -7.76
C MET A 86 10.82 18.97 -7.24
N VAL A 87 11.77 18.62 -8.10
CA VAL A 87 13.00 17.90 -7.76
C VAL A 87 13.82 18.67 -6.70
N THR A 88 13.53 19.96 -6.51
CA THR A 88 14.31 20.91 -5.68
C THR A 88 13.76 21.12 -4.27
N ASP A 89 12.54 20.67 -3.95
CA ASP A 89 11.93 21.00 -2.66
C ASP A 89 12.17 19.87 -1.65
N PHE A 90 13.28 19.97 -0.92
CA PHE A 90 13.70 19.07 0.17
C PHE A 90 12.65 18.87 1.27
N ARG A 91 11.56 19.65 1.24
CA ARG A 91 10.44 19.60 2.20
C ARG A 91 9.40 18.52 1.92
N ASN A 92 9.55 17.70 0.87
CA ASN A 92 8.54 16.71 0.49
C ASN A 92 9.10 15.28 0.51
N GLY A 93 8.62 14.45 1.43
CA GLY A 93 8.89 13.02 1.48
C GLY A 93 8.02 12.25 0.47
N ALA A 94 8.52 11.13 -0.05
CA ALA A 94 7.75 10.23 -0.90
C ALA A 94 7.75 8.80 -0.33
N ALA A 95 6.55 8.27 -0.10
CA ALA A 95 6.31 6.92 0.36
C ALA A 95 5.60 6.10 -0.71
N VAL A 96 5.90 4.82 -0.80
CA VAL A 96 5.13 3.88 -1.62
C VAL A 96 4.83 2.60 -0.87
N PHE A 97 3.63 2.06 -1.06
CA PHE A 97 3.29 0.67 -0.78
C PHE A 97 3.28 -0.10 -2.11
N PRO A 98 4.36 -0.82 -2.46
CA PRO A 98 4.31 -1.85 -3.49
C PRO A 98 3.56 -3.05 -2.93
N VAL A 99 2.42 -3.39 -3.52
CA VAL A 99 1.54 -4.47 -3.08
C VAL A 99 1.48 -5.55 -4.16
N LEU A 100 1.90 -6.76 -3.80
CA LEU A 100 1.69 -7.95 -4.62
C LEU A 100 0.62 -8.83 -3.96
N VAL A 101 -0.35 -9.27 -4.75
CA VAL A 101 -1.45 -10.13 -4.32
C VAL A 101 -1.38 -11.44 -5.07
N SER A 102 -1.40 -12.56 -4.35
CA SER A 102 -1.32 -13.87 -4.98
C SER A 102 -1.86 -14.99 -4.09
N PRO A 103 -2.36 -16.09 -4.66
CA PRO A 103 -2.67 -17.30 -3.90
C PRO A 103 -1.42 -18.11 -3.55
N ARG A 104 -0.26 -17.82 -4.15
CA ARG A 104 1.01 -18.55 -3.94
C ARG A 104 2.12 -17.58 -3.57
N VAL A 105 2.71 -17.77 -2.40
CA VAL A 105 3.71 -16.85 -1.86
C VAL A 105 4.91 -17.63 -1.32
N GLU A 106 6.10 -17.31 -1.82
CA GLU A 106 7.34 -17.81 -1.24
C GLU A 106 7.57 -17.19 0.14
N ARG A 107 7.88 -18.04 1.14
CA ARG A 107 8.19 -17.57 2.50
C ARG A 107 9.34 -16.55 2.53
N ALA A 108 10.32 -16.70 1.64
CA ALA A 108 11.43 -15.75 1.53
C ALA A 108 10.98 -14.35 1.09
N ALA A 109 9.99 -14.27 0.18
CA ALA A 109 9.41 -12.99 -0.25
C ALA A 109 8.65 -12.31 0.91
N THR A 110 7.89 -13.08 1.68
CA THR A 110 7.21 -12.59 2.90
C THR A 110 8.21 -12.06 3.91
N ALA A 111 9.22 -12.86 4.26
CA ALA A 111 10.26 -12.47 5.22
C ALA A 111 10.98 -11.19 4.77
N TRP A 112 11.31 -11.10 3.48
CA TRP A 112 11.92 -9.91 2.91
C TRP A 112 11.03 -8.67 2.97
N ALA A 113 9.72 -8.80 2.73
CA ALA A 113 8.76 -7.70 2.84
C ALA A 113 8.58 -7.23 4.30
N GLU A 114 8.70 -8.15 5.26
CA GLU A 114 8.56 -7.89 6.69
C GLU A 114 9.82 -7.36 7.36
N GLN A 115 10.99 -7.64 6.79
CA GLN A 115 12.28 -7.37 7.43
C GLN A 115 12.53 -5.88 7.63
N ASP A 116 12.35 -5.06 6.60
CA ASP A 116 12.69 -3.64 6.67
C ASP A 116 11.98 -2.82 5.59
N GLN A 117 11.89 -1.51 5.85
CA GLN A 117 11.58 -0.52 4.83
C GLN A 117 12.72 -0.46 3.79
N ARG A 118 12.38 -0.21 2.53
CA ARG A 118 13.38 0.03 1.48
C ARG A 118 13.50 1.52 1.23
N SER A 119 14.70 2.08 1.29
CA SER A 119 14.92 3.51 1.04
C SER A 119 15.91 3.71 -0.09
N ARG A 120 15.55 4.54 -1.09
CA ARG A 120 16.44 4.93 -2.18
C ARG A 120 16.02 6.31 -2.71
N LEU A 121 16.98 7.23 -2.87
CA LEU A 121 16.80 8.52 -3.55
C LEU A 121 15.60 9.35 -3.03
N SER A 122 15.50 9.48 -1.70
CA SER A 122 14.44 10.22 -0.99
C SER A 122 13.02 9.65 -1.17
N CYS A 123 12.91 8.41 -1.64
CA CYS A 123 11.69 7.62 -1.63
C CYS A 123 11.87 6.42 -0.71
N PHE A 124 10.84 6.12 0.07
CA PHE A 124 10.79 4.93 0.90
C PHE A 124 9.62 4.04 0.49
N ALA A 125 9.86 2.74 0.44
CA ALA A 125 8.90 1.71 0.12
C ALA A 125 8.69 0.79 1.32
N ARG A 126 7.43 0.45 1.59
CA ARG A 126 7.05 -0.63 2.51
C ARG A 126 6.37 -1.71 1.68
N PRO A 127 7.13 -2.74 1.24
CA PRO A 127 6.57 -3.84 0.45
C PRO A 127 5.46 -4.54 1.23
N VAL A 128 4.41 -4.91 0.51
CA VAL A 128 3.25 -5.63 1.03
C VAL A 128 3.04 -6.85 0.17
N VAL A 129 3.00 -8.01 0.83
CA VAL A 129 2.72 -9.31 0.22
C VAL A 129 1.41 -9.82 0.79
N VAL A 130 0.46 -10.14 -0.09
CA VAL A 130 -0.86 -10.64 0.28
C VAL A 130 -1.01 -12.07 -0.23
N ASP A 131 -1.17 -13.01 0.69
CA ASP A 131 -1.55 -14.39 0.41
C ASP A 131 -3.07 -14.52 0.52
N THR A 132 -3.76 -14.60 -0.62
CA THR A 132 -5.22 -14.69 -0.67
C THR A 132 -5.76 -16.08 -0.33
N THR A 133 -4.91 -17.12 -0.37
CA THR A 133 -5.30 -18.49 0.00
C THR A 133 -5.34 -18.65 1.51
N HIS A 134 -4.32 -18.14 2.21
CA HIS A 134 -4.19 -18.26 3.66
C HIS A 134 -4.68 -17.01 4.43
N GLY A 135 -5.08 -15.96 3.71
CA GLY A 135 -5.49 -14.69 4.32
C GLY A 135 -4.35 -13.97 5.05
N TYR A 136 -3.11 -14.18 4.60
CA TYR A 136 -1.92 -13.63 5.25
C TYR A 136 -1.46 -12.32 4.61
N LEU A 137 -1.03 -11.39 5.45
CA LEU A 137 -0.53 -10.08 5.02
C LEU A 137 0.85 -9.82 5.63
N GLY A 138 1.88 -9.92 4.78
CA GLY A 138 3.28 -9.66 5.13
C GLY A 138 3.70 -8.25 4.74
N TYR A 139 4.07 -7.44 5.73
CA TYR A 139 4.65 -6.12 5.53
C TYR A 139 5.43 -5.69 6.77
N PHE A 140 6.46 -4.88 6.55
CA PHE A 140 7.22 -4.27 7.65
C PHE A 140 6.28 -3.43 8.52
N ARG A 141 6.22 -3.70 9.82
CA ARG A 141 5.41 -2.98 10.82
C ARG A 141 6.23 -2.10 11.77
N GLY A 142 7.55 -2.16 11.68
CA GLY A 142 8.45 -1.39 12.54
C GLY A 142 8.54 0.09 12.17
N SER A 143 9.41 0.79 12.89
CA SER A 143 9.88 2.14 12.56
C SER A 143 11.22 2.04 11.85
N ALA A 144 11.36 2.75 10.74
CA ALA A 144 12.64 2.89 10.05
C ALA A 144 13.26 4.23 10.42
N VAL A 145 14.59 4.27 10.62
CA VAL A 145 15.33 5.51 10.94
C VAL A 145 15.06 6.57 9.87
N MET A 146 15.03 6.16 8.59
CA MET A 146 14.62 7.02 7.48
C MET A 146 13.10 7.07 7.38
N GLY A 147 12.53 8.25 7.60
CA GLY A 147 11.07 8.44 7.63
C GLY A 147 10.43 8.12 8.97
N LEU A 148 11.20 8.16 10.07
CA LEU A 148 10.72 7.97 11.44
C LEU A 148 9.47 8.82 11.73
N ILE A 149 9.49 10.09 11.31
CA ILE A 149 8.37 11.03 11.48
C ILE A 149 7.06 10.58 10.80
N TYR A 150 7.13 9.70 9.80
CA TYR A 150 5.99 9.14 9.07
C TYR A 150 5.65 7.71 9.48
N SER A 151 6.48 7.03 10.28
CA SER A 151 6.42 5.56 10.45
C SER A 151 5.06 5.09 10.97
N ASP A 152 4.54 5.72 12.02
CA ASP A 152 3.23 5.39 12.60
C ASP A 152 2.08 5.66 11.63
N HIS A 153 2.17 6.77 10.88
CA HIS A 153 1.20 7.11 9.85
C HIS A 153 1.16 6.05 8.76
N LEU A 154 2.32 5.61 8.28
CA LEU A 154 2.42 4.54 7.28
C LEU A 154 1.90 3.19 7.81
N VAL A 155 2.15 2.83 9.08
CA VAL A 155 1.57 1.61 9.68
C VAL A 155 0.05 1.72 9.68
N ARG A 156 -0.51 2.86 10.11
CA ARG A 156 -1.95 3.11 10.09
C ARG A 156 -2.54 3.04 8.69
N LYS A 157 -1.88 3.63 7.68
CA LYS A 157 -2.35 3.58 6.29
C LYS A 157 -2.31 2.16 5.73
N ALA A 158 -1.25 1.41 5.97
CA ALA A 158 -1.19 0.01 5.60
C ALA A 158 -2.32 -0.81 6.27
N ALA A 159 -2.59 -0.56 7.57
CA ALA A 159 -3.70 -1.18 8.28
C ALA A 159 -5.05 -0.85 7.63
N GLN A 160 -5.29 0.44 7.35
CA GLN A 160 -6.51 0.95 6.73
C GLN A 160 -6.74 0.40 5.32
N TYR A 161 -5.69 0.19 4.53
CA TYR A 161 -5.86 -0.19 3.11
C TYR A 161 -5.86 -1.71 2.89
N PHE A 162 -5.13 -2.48 3.68
CA PHE A 162 -4.83 -3.88 3.36
C PHE A 162 -5.45 -4.90 4.30
N HIS A 163 -5.89 -4.50 5.49
CA HIS A 163 -6.61 -5.44 6.37
C HIS A 163 -8.07 -5.54 5.95
N PRO A 164 -8.65 -6.76 5.94
CA PRO A 164 -10.09 -6.92 5.90
C PRO A 164 -10.67 -6.21 7.12
N GLN A 165 -11.43 -5.14 6.90
CA GLN A 165 -12.18 -4.53 7.99
C GLN A 165 -13.27 -5.53 8.40
N PRO A 166 -13.48 -5.81 9.71
CA PRO A 166 -14.68 -6.54 10.11
C PRO A 166 -15.91 -5.78 9.55
N PRO A 167 -16.97 -6.49 9.12
CA PRO A 167 -18.17 -5.81 8.66
C PRO A 167 -18.61 -4.80 9.73
N HIS A 168 -18.95 -3.59 9.29
CA HIS A 168 -19.48 -2.57 10.18
C HIS A 168 -20.56 -3.21 11.07
N PRO A 169 -20.52 -3.06 12.41
CA PRO A 169 -21.65 -3.47 13.22
C PRO A 169 -22.87 -2.69 12.72
N GLN A 170 -23.87 -3.41 12.21
CA GLN A 170 -25.18 -2.85 11.94
C GLN A 170 -25.67 -2.31 13.29
N HIS A 171 -25.78 -0.99 13.42
CA HIS A 171 -26.42 -0.38 14.58
C HIS A 171 -27.83 -0.98 14.69
N PRO A 172 -28.19 -1.69 15.79
CA PRO A 172 -29.56 -2.11 15.98
C PRO A 172 -30.42 -0.84 16.10
N HIS A 173 -31.47 -0.77 15.28
CA HIS A 173 -32.51 0.23 15.44
C HIS A 173 -33.02 0.20 16.89
N PRO A 174 -33.19 1.35 17.55
CA PRO A 174 -33.79 1.36 18.87
C PRO A 174 -35.24 0.91 18.73
N HIS A 175 -35.57 -0.25 19.31
CA HIS A 175 -36.94 -0.64 19.55
C HIS A 175 -37.60 0.44 20.42
N ALA A 176 -38.63 1.08 19.87
CA ALA A 176 -39.51 1.94 20.63
C ALA A 176 -40.21 1.11 21.74
N PRO A 177 -40.30 1.61 22.97
CA PRO A 177 -41.02 0.93 24.03
C PRO A 177 -42.53 0.93 23.74
N ARG A 178 -43.16 -0.18 24.13
CA ARG A 178 -44.61 -0.42 24.08
C ARG A 178 -45.41 0.57 24.92
#